data_AF-A0A347ZRV9-F1
#
_entry.id   AF-A0A347ZRV9-F1
#
_cell.length_a   1.000
_cell.length_b   1.000
_cell.length_c   1.000
_cell.angle_alpha   90.00
_cell.angle_beta   90.00
_cell.angle_gamma   90.00
#
_symmetry.space_group_name_H-M   'P 1'
#
loop_
_entity.id
_entity.type
_entity.pdbx_description
1 polymer ?
#
loop_
_entity_poly.entity_id
_entity_poly.type
_entity_poly.pdbx_seq_one_letter_code
_entity_poly.pdbx_strand_id
1 'polypeptide(L)'
;MVNASGSKTDNLLLPMRFQDRDGEILQAIMDYGGLLAKRQLKELFWADKSQRAMEKRLAKLFHNGLITWPDRNAWRSKPLPEPILWLNWKGILWLAGQAGISIPAPANQGENQMRLLENRLREAGFRWLREPRWMQLEHDLAIVDFRLAVEKSLRVLPHLALEEWIHERVLHCNMDVVEYETKDREGRLHLVKKGVCPDSYFVITDQRRQIDGSPARARFLFELDNSTHDNPSFGREKTVPGAVYIKSTVFKNRFGYNSGRWLVVTTGLVRMKNLLTQTRQSVGAGARLFLFTTVDQVREQNVLTSPIWHQADHEQPIALFLP
;
A
#
# COMPACT_ATOMS: atom_id res chain seq x y z
N MET A 1 -29.74 -26.43 -11.11
CA MET A 1 -28.84 -27.52 -11.49
C MET A 1 -28.47 -27.35 -12.96
N VAL A 2 -27.31 -26.76 -13.22
CA VAL A 2 -26.66 -26.78 -14.54
C VAL A 2 -25.18 -27.01 -14.26
N ASN A 3 -24.65 -27.99 -14.99
CA ASN A 3 -23.39 -28.67 -14.72
C ASN A 3 -22.17 -27.75 -14.73
N ALA A 4 -21.31 -27.95 -13.72
CA ALA A 4 -19.91 -27.56 -13.76
C ALA A 4 -19.19 -28.38 -14.84
N SER A 5 -18.78 -27.72 -15.92
CA SER A 5 -17.85 -28.26 -16.90
C SER A 5 -16.58 -27.43 -16.90
N GLY A 6 -15.44 -28.12 -16.70
CA GLY A 6 -14.14 -27.56 -16.36
C GLY A 6 -13.66 -26.43 -17.28
N SER A 7 -13.18 -25.37 -16.63
CA SER A 7 -12.36 -24.35 -17.24
C SER A 7 -10.89 -24.75 -17.15
N LYS A 8 -10.23 -24.75 -18.31
CA LYS A 8 -8.84 -25.13 -18.58
C LYS A 8 -7.84 -24.43 -17.64
N THR A 9 -7.27 -25.19 -16.71
CA THR A 9 -6.06 -24.83 -15.94
C THR A 9 -4.95 -25.87 -16.17
N ASP A 10 -4.69 -26.21 -17.44
CA ASP A 10 -3.43 -26.86 -17.81
C ASP A 10 -2.33 -25.80 -17.80
N ASN A 11 -1.64 -25.64 -16.67
CA ASN A 11 -0.20 -25.32 -16.67
C ASN A 11 0.52 -25.32 -15.32
N LEU A 12 -0.15 -25.62 -14.20
CA LEU A 12 0.52 -25.87 -12.92
C LEU A 12 -0.18 -27.02 -12.21
N LEU A 13 0.22 -28.26 -12.52
CA LEU A 13 -0.14 -29.42 -11.69
C LEU A 13 0.48 -29.21 -10.30
N LEU A 14 -0.33 -28.82 -9.33
CA LEU A 14 0.10 -28.67 -7.95
C LEU A 14 0.02 -30.04 -7.28
N PRO A 15 1.13 -30.60 -6.75
CA PRO A 15 1.12 -31.90 -6.06
C PRO A 15 0.44 -31.84 -4.68
N MET A 16 -0.28 -30.77 -4.36
CA MET A 16 -1.10 -30.62 -3.16
C MET A 16 -2.58 -30.44 -3.51
N ARG A 17 -3.46 -30.86 -2.60
CA ARG A 17 -4.87 -30.44 -2.63
C ARG A 17 -4.98 -28.94 -2.34
N PHE A 18 -5.05 -28.16 -3.41
CA PHE A 18 -5.30 -26.73 -3.37
C PHE A 18 -6.69 -26.45 -2.81
N GLN A 19 -6.81 -25.39 -2.01
CA GLN A 19 -8.05 -24.93 -1.39
C GLN A 19 -8.33 -23.50 -1.83
N ASP A 20 -9.59 -23.07 -1.81
CA ASP A 20 -9.98 -21.70 -2.16
C ASP A 20 -9.18 -20.67 -1.36
N ARG A 21 -9.00 -20.93 -0.06
CA ARG A 21 -8.15 -20.13 0.84
C ARG A 21 -6.71 -19.96 0.35
N ASP A 22 -6.13 -20.95 -0.32
CA ASP A 22 -4.78 -20.77 -0.87
C ASP A 22 -4.77 -19.67 -1.92
N GLY A 23 -5.76 -19.68 -2.80
CA GLY A 23 -5.92 -18.65 -3.82
C GLY A 23 -6.10 -17.28 -3.18
N GLU A 24 -6.94 -17.19 -2.15
CA GLU A 24 -7.14 -15.95 -1.38
C GLU A 24 -5.84 -15.47 -0.72
N ILE A 25 -5.01 -16.37 -0.18
CA ILE A 25 -3.70 -16.02 0.40
C ILE A 25 -2.77 -15.46 -0.68
N LEU A 26 -2.68 -16.11 -1.83
CA LEU A 26 -1.82 -15.64 -2.93
C LEU A 26 -2.27 -14.27 -3.43
N GLN A 27 -3.58 -14.09 -3.59
CA GLN A 27 -4.18 -12.82 -4.00
C GLN A 27 -3.91 -11.74 -2.95
N ALA A 28 -4.10 -12.02 -1.66
CA ALA A 28 -3.79 -11.07 -0.59
C ALA A 28 -2.32 -10.66 -0.60
N ILE A 29 -1.36 -11.58 -0.77
CA ILE A 29 0.05 -11.19 -0.87
C ILE A 29 0.25 -10.17 -2.01
N MET A 30 -0.39 -10.37 -3.16
CA MET A 30 -0.32 -9.41 -4.28
C MET A 30 -0.99 -8.07 -3.94
N ASP A 31 -2.21 -8.11 -3.41
CA ASP A 31 -3.02 -6.92 -3.12
C ASP A 31 -2.40 -6.02 -2.05
N TYR A 32 -1.72 -6.59 -1.06
CA TYR A 32 -1.04 -5.85 0.02
C TYR A 32 0.40 -5.46 -0.33
N GLY A 33 0.76 -5.38 -1.62
CA GLY A 33 2.05 -4.86 -2.06
C GLY A 33 3.12 -5.93 -2.30
N GLY A 34 2.76 -7.20 -2.36
CA GLY A 34 3.62 -8.31 -2.75
C GLY A 34 4.31 -9.05 -1.61
N LEU A 35 4.12 -8.65 -0.35
CA LEU A 35 4.63 -9.34 0.82
C LEU A 35 3.67 -9.18 2.00
N LEU A 36 3.72 -10.12 2.94
CA LEU A 36 2.98 -10.04 4.20
C LEU A 36 3.79 -10.67 5.34
N ALA A 37 3.66 -10.13 6.55
CA ALA A 37 4.09 -10.81 7.75
C ALA A 37 3.17 -11.99 8.08
N LYS A 38 3.73 -13.02 8.73
CA LYS A 38 2.93 -14.16 9.21
C LYS A 38 1.83 -13.74 10.19
N ARG A 39 2.05 -12.71 11.01
CA ARG A 39 1.01 -12.18 11.92
C ARG A 39 -0.15 -11.54 11.15
N GLN A 40 0.13 -10.83 10.06
CA GLN A 40 -0.88 -10.21 9.20
C GLN A 40 -1.71 -11.29 8.49
N LEU A 41 -1.07 -12.35 8.00
CA LEU A 41 -1.78 -13.50 7.43
C LEU A 41 -2.61 -14.27 8.47
N LYS A 42 -2.07 -14.43 9.68
CA LYS A 42 -2.78 -15.06 10.80
C LYS A 42 -4.08 -14.33 11.08
N GLU A 43 -4.01 -13.01 11.10
CA GLU A 43 -5.14 -12.12 11.31
C GLU A 43 -6.17 -12.21 10.18
N LEU A 44 -5.72 -12.21 8.92
CA LEU A 44 -6.60 -12.25 7.75
C LEU A 44 -7.35 -13.58 7.60
N PHE A 45 -6.66 -14.71 7.73
CA PHE A 45 -7.18 -16.02 7.28
C PHE A 45 -7.38 -17.05 8.40
N TRP A 46 -6.92 -16.73 9.60
CA TRP A 46 -6.90 -17.67 10.73
C TRP A 46 -7.22 -16.98 12.05
N ALA A 47 -7.96 -15.87 12.08
CA ALA A 47 -8.27 -15.12 13.31
C ALA A 47 -8.73 -16.02 14.47
N ASP A 48 -9.56 -17.03 14.17
CA ASP A 48 -10.13 -17.99 15.11
C ASP A 48 -9.37 -19.33 15.23
N LYS A 49 -8.27 -19.52 14.49
CA LYS A 49 -7.50 -20.78 14.46
C LYS A 49 -6.15 -20.65 15.16
N SER A 50 -5.50 -21.79 15.42
CA SER A 50 -4.16 -21.80 16.03
C SER A 50 -3.06 -21.40 15.05
N GLN A 51 -1.95 -20.86 15.57
CA GLN A 51 -0.72 -20.61 14.82
C GLN A 51 -0.28 -21.87 14.04
N ARG A 52 -0.36 -23.05 14.67
CA ARG A 52 0.03 -24.33 14.08
C ARG A 52 -0.79 -24.68 12.84
N ALA A 53 -2.08 -24.32 12.80
CA ALA A 53 -2.93 -24.55 11.63
C ALA A 53 -2.47 -23.71 10.44
N MET A 54 -2.15 -22.42 10.67
CA MET A 54 -1.56 -21.53 9.67
C MET A 54 -0.21 -22.08 9.17
N GLU A 55 0.73 -22.37 10.07
CA GLU A 55 2.07 -22.85 9.72
C GLU A 55 2.03 -24.13 8.87
N LYS A 56 1.17 -25.09 9.22
CA LYS A 56 0.97 -26.30 8.42
C LYS A 56 0.49 -25.99 7.01
N ARG A 57 -0.35 -24.96 6.82
CA ARG A 57 -0.84 -24.59 5.49
C ARG A 57 0.22 -23.84 4.68
N LEU A 58 0.88 -22.86 5.30
CA LEU A 58 1.96 -22.11 4.66
C LEU A 58 3.12 -23.02 4.25
N ALA A 59 3.47 -24.02 5.06
CA ALA A 59 4.46 -25.05 4.69
C ALA A 59 4.08 -25.81 3.41
N LYS A 60 2.80 -26.15 3.22
CA LYS A 60 2.36 -26.79 1.97
C LYS A 60 2.54 -25.87 0.78
N LEU A 61 2.13 -24.61 0.88
CA LEU A 61 2.29 -23.62 -0.19
C LEU A 61 3.78 -23.42 -0.55
N PHE A 62 4.64 -23.35 0.46
CA PHE A 62 6.09 -23.22 0.29
C PHE A 62 6.71 -24.43 -0.41
N HIS A 63 6.44 -25.65 0.06
CA HIS A 63 6.96 -26.87 -0.55
C HIS A 63 6.45 -27.11 -1.98
N ASN A 64 5.30 -26.53 -2.32
CA ASN A 64 4.75 -26.55 -3.69
C ASN A 64 5.26 -25.39 -4.56
N GLY A 65 6.08 -24.49 -4.00
CA GLY A 65 6.72 -23.39 -4.70
C GLY A 65 5.80 -22.21 -5.03
N LEU A 66 4.66 -22.09 -4.35
CA LEU A 66 3.68 -21.01 -4.55
C LEU A 66 4.09 -19.74 -3.81
N ILE A 67 4.65 -19.90 -2.61
CA ILE A 67 5.19 -18.81 -1.79
C ILE A 67 6.65 -19.11 -1.45
N THR A 68 7.35 -18.09 -0.98
CA THR A 68 8.68 -18.20 -0.40
C THR A 68 8.79 -17.30 0.84
N TRP A 69 9.84 -17.51 1.62
CA TRP A 69 10.16 -16.74 2.82
C TRP A 69 11.69 -16.74 3.03
N PRO A 70 12.22 -15.90 3.93
CA PRO A 70 13.66 -15.77 4.10
C PRO A 70 14.30 -17.08 4.55
N ASP A 71 15.42 -17.45 3.93
CA ASP A 71 16.23 -18.60 4.33
C ASP A 71 17.17 -18.25 5.50
N ARG A 72 17.91 -19.23 6.01
CA ARG A 72 18.84 -19.02 7.15
C ARG A 72 19.90 -17.95 6.88
N ASN A 73 20.29 -17.75 5.62
CA ASN A 73 21.30 -16.73 5.28
C ASN A 73 20.69 -15.34 5.28
N ALA A 74 19.47 -15.18 4.77
CA ALA A 74 18.72 -13.94 4.87
C ALA A 74 18.49 -13.55 6.33
N TRP A 75 18.11 -14.49 7.20
CA TRP A 75 17.99 -14.27 8.66
C TRP A 75 19.26 -13.77 9.33
N ARG A 76 20.44 -14.12 8.80
CA ARG A 76 21.74 -13.70 9.37
C ARG A 76 22.24 -12.37 8.82
N SER A 77 21.81 -11.99 7.62
CA SER A 77 22.44 -10.90 6.85
C SER A 77 21.50 -9.74 6.51
N LYS A 78 20.19 -9.90 6.71
CA LYS A 78 19.18 -8.91 6.35
C LYS A 78 18.47 -8.38 7.61
N PRO A 79 18.04 -7.10 7.61
CA PRO A 79 17.23 -6.54 8.69
C PRO A 79 15.79 -7.10 8.61
N LEU A 80 15.58 -8.27 9.21
CA LEU A 80 14.28 -8.95 9.26
C LEU A 80 13.61 -8.66 10.60
N PRO A 81 12.62 -7.76 10.67
CA PRO A 81 11.96 -7.43 11.93
C PRO A 81 11.08 -8.58 12.43
N GLU A 82 10.53 -9.38 11.52
CA GLU A 82 9.64 -10.50 11.84
C GLU A 82 9.54 -11.52 10.68
N PRO A 83 8.93 -12.71 10.91
CA PRO A 83 8.71 -13.69 9.85
C PRO A 83 7.75 -13.19 8.77
N ILE A 84 8.24 -13.11 7.54
CA ILE A 84 7.50 -12.66 6.36
C ILE A 84 7.42 -13.73 5.27
N LEU A 85 6.56 -13.51 4.30
CA LEU A 85 6.50 -14.29 3.07
C LEU A 85 6.03 -13.46 1.88
N TRP A 86 6.37 -13.92 0.68
CA TRP A 86 5.98 -13.31 -0.59
C TRP A 86 5.74 -14.40 -1.65
N LEU A 87 5.21 -14.00 -2.80
CA LEU A 87 4.93 -14.92 -3.90
C LEU A 87 6.23 -15.45 -4.52
N ASN A 88 6.26 -16.75 -4.77
CA ASN A 88 7.26 -17.35 -5.64
C ASN A 88 6.69 -17.44 -7.07
N TRP A 89 7.53 -17.80 -8.05
CA TRP A 89 7.20 -17.74 -9.47
C TRP A 89 5.97 -18.59 -9.84
N LYS A 90 5.74 -19.73 -9.18
CA LYS A 90 4.53 -20.53 -9.43
C LYS A 90 3.28 -19.86 -8.89
N GLY A 91 3.38 -19.17 -7.75
CA GLY A 91 2.26 -18.46 -7.15
C GLY A 91 1.78 -17.31 -8.02
N ILE A 92 2.71 -16.52 -8.55
CA ILE A 92 2.34 -15.42 -9.47
C ILE A 92 1.82 -15.93 -10.81
N LEU A 93 2.37 -17.04 -11.36
CA LEU A 93 1.83 -17.64 -12.58
C LEU A 93 0.43 -18.21 -12.36
N TRP A 94 0.14 -18.77 -11.18
CA TRP A 94 -1.19 -19.22 -10.83
C TRP A 94 -2.19 -18.04 -10.84
N LEU A 95 -1.82 -16.90 -10.23
CA LEU A 95 -2.63 -15.68 -10.24
C LEU A 95 -2.83 -15.12 -11.66
N ALA A 96 -1.77 -15.09 -12.48
CA ALA A 96 -1.89 -14.68 -13.88
C ALA A 96 -2.88 -15.58 -14.63
N GLY A 97 -2.82 -16.90 -14.40
CA GLY A 97 -3.77 -17.85 -14.96
C GLY A 97 -5.22 -17.60 -14.52
N GLN A 98 -5.46 -17.23 -13.27
CA GLN A 98 -6.80 -16.85 -12.79
C GLN A 98 -7.34 -15.59 -13.48
N ALA A 99 -6.46 -14.68 -13.87
CA ALA A 99 -6.82 -13.50 -14.67
C ALA A 99 -6.93 -13.79 -16.18
N GLY A 100 -6.88 -15.06 -16.60
CA GLY A 100 -6.95 -15.47 -18.00
C GLY A 100 -5.67 -15.19 -18.80
N ILE A 101 -4.56 -14.91 -18.12
CA ILE A 101 -3.27 -14.60 -18.74
C ILE A 101 -2.38 -15.84 -18.71
N SER A 102 -2.01 -16.31 -19.89
CA SER A 102 -1.10 -17.44 -20.05
C SER A 102 0.33 -16.96 -20.24
N ILE A 103 1.17 -17.14 -19.23
CA ILE A 103 2.61 -16.86 -19.29
C ILE A 103 3.36 -18.19 -19.16
N PRO A 104 4.26 -18.52 -20.10
CA PRO A 104 5.00 -19.77 -20.05
C PRO A 104 5.88 -19.83 -18.80
N ALA A 105 5.89 -20.99 -18.16
CA ALA A 105 6.75 -21.27 -17.03
C ALA A 105 8.24 -21.09 -17.40
N PRO A 106 9.08 -20.61 -16.47
CA PRO A 106 10.51 -20.50 -16.68
C PRO A 106 11.14 -21.90 -16.82
N ALA A 107 12.11 -22.05 -17.73
CA ALA A 107 12.75 -23.35 -17.97
C ALA A 107 13.55 -23.86 -16.76
N ASN A 108 14.07 -22.94 -15.95
CA ASN A 108 14.76 -23.20 -14.69
C ASN A 108 14.67 -21.97 -13.77
N GLN A 109 15.20 -22.06 -12.55
CA GLN A 109 15.18 -20.98 -11.56
C GLN A 109 16.40 -20.05 -11.64
N GLY A 110 17.17 -20.09 -12.73
CA GLY A 110 18.30 -19.19 -12.93
C GLY A 110 17.86 -17.73 -13.11
N GLU A 111 18.71 -16.80 -12.69
CA GLU A 111 18.43 -15.35 -12.70
C GLU A 111 17.91 -14.85 -14.06
N ASN A 112 18.52 -15.28 -15.16
CA ASN A 112 18.10 -14.89 -16.51
C ASN A 112 16.66 -15.31 -16.83
N GLN A 113 16.25 -16.51 -16.41
CA GLN A 113 14.88 -17.00 -16.62
C GLN A 113 13.88 -16.29 -15.71
N MET A 114 14.27 -16.00 -14.47
CA MET A 114 13.43 -15.23 -13.54
C MET A 114 13.19 -13.80 -14.03
N ARG A 115 14.24 -13.13 -14.52
CA ARG A 115 14.13 -11.79 -15.09
C ARG A 115 13.26 -11.77 -16.35
N LEU A 116 13.40 -12.79 -17.21
CA LEU A 116 12.53 -12.93 -18.39
C LEU A 116 11.06 -13.11 -17.99
N LEU A 117 10.79 -13.95 -16.99
CA LEU A 117 9.45 -14.13 -16.45
C LEU A 117 8.89 -12.83 -15.86
N GLU A 118 9.68 -12.11 -15.07
CA GLU A 118 9.30 -10.82 -14.50
C GLU A 118 8.93 -9.80 -15.58
N ASN A 119 9.71 -9.72 -16.66
CA ASN A 119 9.40 -8.83 -17.79
C ASN A 119 8.07 -9.21 -18.47
N ARG A 120 7.82 -10.50 -18.72
CA ARG A 120 6.56 -10.98 -19.32
C ARG A 120 5.35 -10.69 -18.44
N LEU A 121 5.49 -10.92 -17.13
CA LEU A 121 4.46 -10.56 -16.15
C LEU A 121 4.20 -9.05 -16.19
N ARG A 122 5.25 -8.24 -16.23
CA ARG A 122 5.14 -6.78 -16.29
C ARG A 122 4.42 -6.30 -17.54
N GLU A 123 4.74 -6.86 -18.70
CA GLU A 123 4.05 -6.58 -19.97
C GLU A 123 2.57 -6.97 -19.91
N ALA A 124 2.24 -8.06 -19.22
CA ALA A 124 0.88 -8.52 -19.01
C ALA A 124 0.12 -7.80 -17.86
N GLY A 125 0.70 -6.75 -17.26
CA GLY A 125 0.07 -5.98 -16.18
C GLY A 125 0.26 -6.54 -14.77
N PHE A 126 0.98 -7.65 -14.59
CA PHE A 126 1.29 -8.23 -13.28
C PHE A 126 2.60 -7.65 -12.73
N ARG A 127 2.61 -7.29 -11.44
CA ARG A 127 3.77 -6.68 -10.78
C ARG A 127 4.29 -7.56 -9.66
N TRP A 128 5.03 -8.58 -10.04
CA TRP A 128 5.61 -9.55 -9.11
C TRP A 128 6.73 -8.94 -8.26
N LEU A 129 6.61 -9.05 -6.93
CA LEU A 129 7.75 -8.88 -6.04
C LEU A 129 8.56 -10.18 -5.99
N ARG A 130 9.66 -10.22 -6.72
CA ARG A 130 10.53 -11.41 -6.70
C ARG A 130 11.29 -11.56 -5.39
N GLU A 131 11.70 -10.43 -4.79
CA GLU A 131 12.39 -10.37 -3.51
C GLU A 131 12.02 -9.09 -2.75
N PRO A 132 11.83 -9.14 -1.42
CA PRO A 132 11.58 -7.96 -0.61
C PRO A 132 12.72 -6.93 -0.67
N ARG A 133 12.35 -5.66 -0.53
CA ARG A 133 13.30 -4.57 -0.32
C ARG A 133 13.75 -4.60 1.13
N TRP A 134 14.78 -5.40 1.43
CA TRP A 134 15.18 -5.70 2.82
C TRP A 134 15.34 -4.46 3.72
N MET A 135 15.98 -3.40 3.22
CA MET A 135 16.18 -2.15 3.98
C MET A 135 14.88 -1.36 4.26
N GLN A 136 13.81 -1.62 3.52
CA GLN A 136 12.50 -0.98 3.64
C GLN A 136 11.46 -1.90 4.28
N LEU A 137 11.85 -3.11 4.71
CA LEU A 137 10.88 -4.13 5.08
C LEU A 137 9.99 -3.73 6.26
N GLU A 138 10.56 -3.09 7.29
CA GLU A 138 9.80 -2.58 8.42
C GLU A 138 8.78 -1.51 8.00
N HIS A 139 9.16 -0.64 7.06
CA HIS A 139 8.29 0.38 6.48
C HIS A 139 7.15 -0.25 5.65
N ASP A 140 7.48 -1.18 4.75
CA ASP A 140 6.51 -1.92 3.94
C ASP A 140 5.48 -2.65 4.81
N LEU A 141 5.91 -3.30 5.90
CA LEU A 141 5.02 -3.99 6.83
C LEU A 141 4.12 -3.04 7.62
N ALA A 142 4.65 -1.90 8.05
CA ALA A 142 3.87 -0.90 8.77
C ALA A 142 2.82 -0.20 7.88
N ILE A 143 3.06 -0.05 6.58
CA ILE A 143 2.03 0.38 5.62
C ILE A 143 0.89 -0.64 5.56
N VAL A 144 1.21 -1.93 5.54
CA VAL A 144 0.20 -3.00 5.58
C VAL A 144 -0.59 -2.94 6.88
N ASP A 145 0.05 -2.71 8.03
CA ASP A 145 -0.65 -2.54 9.31
C ASP A 145 -1.62 -1.37 9.29
N PHE A 146 -1.22 -0.23 8.72
CA PHE A 146 -2.11 0.91 8.53
C PHE A 146 -3.32 0.55 7.68
N ARG A 147 -3.11 -0.16 6.55
CA ARG A 147 -4.21 -0.64 5.70
C ARG A 147 -5.17 -1.55 6.45
N LEU A 148 -4.64 -2.53 7.19
CA LEU A 148 -5.45 -3.45 7.99
C LEU A 148 -6.26 -2.71 9.05
N ALA A 149 -5.68 -1.69 9.70
CA ALA A 149 -6.40 -0.84 10.64
C ALA A 149 -7.58 -0.12 9.97
N VAL A 150 -7.38 0.48 8.79
CA VAL A 150 -8.44 1.12 8.00
C VAL A 150 -9.53 0.13 7.61
N GLU A 151 -9.16 -1.02 7.03
CA GLU A 151 -10.12 -2.04 6.60
C GLU A 151 -10.95 -2.58 7.77
N LYS A 152 -10.36 -2.77 8.94
CA LYS A 152 -11.10 -3.20 10.14
C LYS A 152 -12.01 -2.11 10.68
N SER A 153 -11.59 -0.84 10.67
CA SER A 153 -12.50 0.27 10.99
C SER A 153 -13.73 0.27 10.10
N LEU A 154 -13.55 0.02 8.81
CA LEU A 154 -14.65 0.00 7.84
C LEU A 154 -15.64 -1.16 8.11
N ARG A 155 -15.17 -2.31 8.60
CA ARG A 155 -16.06 -3.44 8.95
C ARG A 155 -17.08 -3.09 10.05
N VAL A 156 -16.78 -2.13 10.92
CA VAL A 156 -17.69 -1.67 11.98
C VAL A 156 -18.45 -0.39 11.62
N LEU A 157 -18.19 0.18 10.43
CA LEU A 157 -18.81 1.40 9.92
C LEU A 157 -19.56 1.09 8.60
N PRO A 158 -20.77 0.51 8.65
CA PRO A 158 -21.45 -0.03 7.46
C PRO A 158 -21.82 1.02 6.40
N HIS A 159 -21.79 2.30 6.74
CA HIS A 159 -22.03 3.39 5.81
C HIS A 159 -20.77 3.84 5.05
N LEU A 160 -19.59 3.37 5.45
CA LEU A 160 -18.33 3.64 4.78
C LEU A 160 -17.87 2.39 4.05
N ALA A 161 -17.36 2.56 2.84
CA ALA A 161 -16.80 1.46 2.05
C ALA A 161 -15.44 1.86 1.47
N LEU A 162 -14.47 0.93 1.51
CA LEU A 162 -13.23 1.07 0.75
C LEU A 162 -13.55 0.83 -0.72
N GLU A 163 -13.47 1.89 -1.53
CA GLU A 163 -13.72 1.81 -2.97
C GLU A 163 -12.47 1.35 -3.71
N GLU A 164 -11.30 1.82 -3.31
CA GLU A 164 -10.03 1.52 -3.98
C GLU A 164 -8.85 1.61 -3.01
N TRP A 165 -7.85 0.74 -3.19
CA TRP A 165 -6.54 0.86 -2.56
C TRP A 165 -5.44 0.57 -3.58
N ILE A 166 -4.52 1.51 -3.75
CA ILE A 166 -3.36 1.42 -4.65
C ILE A 166 -2.10 1.55 -3.81
N HIS A 167 -1.25 0.52 -3.80
CA HIS A 167 0.02 0.53 -3.07
C HIS A 167 1.15 1.20 -3.86
N GLU A 168 2.24 1.60 -3.17
CA GLU A 168 3.41 2.29 -3.73
C GLU A 168 3.90 1.69 -5.06
N ARG A 169 4.08 0.37 -5.15
CA ARG A 169 4.61 -0.26 -6.38
C ARG A 169 3.76 0.03 -7.62
N VAL A 170 2.43 0.09 -7.52
CA VAL A 170 1.56 0.43 -8.65
C VAL A 170 1.70 1.93 -8.97
N LEU A 171 1.83 2.77 -7.94
CA LEU A 171 2.04 4.21 -8.09
C LEU A 171 3.37 4.52 -8.78
N HIS A 172 4.45 3.90 -8.32
CA HIS A 172 5.82 4.07 -8.81
C HIS A 172 6.00 3.60 -10.26
N CYS A 173 5.28 2.55 -10.70
CA CYS A 173 5.38 2.08 -12.09
C CYS A 173 4.98 3.15 -13.11
N ASN A 174 3.97 3.94 -12.77
CA ASN A 174 3.49 5.05 -13.57
C ASN A 174 3.63 6.31 -12.74
N MET A 175 4.86 6.63 -12.32
CA MET A 175 5.11 7.76 -11.44
C MET A 175 4.65 9.06 -12.10
N ASP A 176 3.78 9.77 -11.40
CA ASP A 176 3.33 11.08 -11.85
C ASP A 176 4.42 12.12 -11.64
N VAL A 177 4.48 13.08 -12.56
CA VAL A 177 5.46 14.16 -12.51
C VAL A 177 4.71 15.48 -12.59
N VAL A 178 5.04 16.38 -11.66
CA VAL A 178 4.51 17.74 -11.64
C VAL A 178 5.63 18.75 -11.91
N GLU A 179 5.24 19.88 -12.49
CA GLU A 179 6.10 21.02 -12.72
C GLU A 179 5.56 22.22 -11.93
N TYR A 180 6.44 22.91 -11.22
CA TYR A 180 6.08 24.10 -10.44
C TYR A 180 7.28 25.02 -10.24
N GLU A 181 6.99 26.31 -10.04
CA GLU A 181 8.01 27.29 -9.71
C GLU A 181 8.28 27.31 -8.20
N THR A 182 9.55 27.36 -7.82
CA THR A 182 9.95 27.59 -6.42
C THR A 182 11.13 28.56 -6.38
N LYS A 183 11.31 29.20 -5.23
CA LYS A 183 12.48 30.06 -4.99
C LYS A 183 13.65 29.21 -4.49
N ASP A 184 14.85 29.48 -4.99
CA ASP A 184 16.09 28.94 -4.41
C ASP A 184 16.46 29.69 -3.12
N ARG A 185 17.60 29.35 -2.53
CA ARG A 185 18.11 30.00 -1.30
C ARG A 185 18.45 31.47 -1.52
N GLU A 186 18.76 31.87 -2.76
CA GLU A 186 19.05 33.24 -3.16
C GLU A 186 17.78 34.02 -3.57
N GLY A 187 16.60 33.40 -3.48
CA GLY A 187 15.31 34.01 -3.79
C GLY A 187 14.94 34.01 -5.28
N ARG A 188 15.75 33.39 -6.15
CA ARG A 188 15.50 33.29 -7.59
C ARG A 188 14.47 32.22 -7.89
N LEU A 189 13.53 32.55 -8.76
CA LEU A 189 12.53 31.59 -9.24
C LEU A 189 13.18 30.60 -10.20
N HIS A 190 12.92 29.32 -9.98
CA HIS A 190 13.28 28.26 -10.91
C HIS A 190 12.13 27.27 -11.06
N LEU A 191 11.96 26.77 -12.28
CA LEU A 191 11.01 25.71 -12.58
C LEU A 191 11.59 24.37 -12.14
N VAL A 192 10.86 23.65 -11.30
CA VAL A 192 11.20 22.32 -10.80
C VAL A 192 10.27 21.29 -11.40
N LYS A 193 10.85 20.18 -11.85
CA LYS A 193 10.13 18.98 -12.25
C LYS A 193 10.33 17.90 -11.20
N LYS A 194 9.25 17.41 -10.59
CA LYS A 194 9.32 16.48 -9.45
C LYS A 194 8.37 15.31 -9.63
N GLY A 195 8.90 14.10 -9.48
CA GLY A 195 8.10 12.87 -9.37
C GLY A 195 7.38 12.81 -8.02
N VAL A 196 6.11 12.42 -8.04
CA VAL A 196 5.26 12.29 -6.85
C VAL A 196 4.80 10.85 -6.74
N CYS A 197 5.20 10.20 -5.65
CA CYS A 197 4.82 8.84 -5.33
C CYS A 197 4.53 8.76 -3.83
N PRO A 198 3.26 8.69 -3.41
CA PRO A 198 2.92 8.37 -2.02
C PRO A 198 3.13 6.87 -1.77
N ASP A 199 3.21 6.49 -0.50
CA ASP A 199 3.31 5.08 -0.09
C ASP A 199 2.03 4.28 -0.41
N SER A 200 0.88 4.96 -0.41
CA SER A 200 -0.38 4.42 -0.90
C SER A 200 -1.34 5.52 -1.33
N TYR A 201 -2.35 5.14 -2.10
CA TYR A 201 -3.54 5.93 -2.39
C TYR A 201 -4.77 5.08 -2.09
N PHE A 202 -5.81 5.67 -1.49
CA PHE A 202 -7.05 4.95 -1.28
C PHE A 202 -8.27 5.88 -1.25
N VAL A 203 -9.43 5.30 -1.53
CA VAL A 203 -10.72 6.00 -1.61
C VAL A 203 -11.71 5.34 -0.66
N ILE A 204 -12.33 6.15 0.20
CA ILE A 204 -13.44 5.73 1.05
C ILE A 204 -14.69 6.48 0.60
N THR A 205 -15.77 5.73 0.42
CA THR A 205 -17.08 6.25 0.01
C THR A 205 -18.04 6.22 1.18
N ASP A 206 -18.63 7.37 1.49
CA ASP A 206 -19.68 7.56 2.49
C ASP A 206 -21.06 7.46 1.83
N GLN A 207 -21.74 6.34 2.06
CA GLN A 207 -23.05 6.04 1.48
C GLN A 207 -24.14 7.00 1.98
N ARG A 208 -24.02 7.56 3.19
CA ARG A 208 -25.00 8.55 3.70
C ARG A 208 -24.95 9.81 2.84
N ARG A 209 -23.74 10.31 2.59
CA ARG A 209 -23.49 11.44 1.69
C ARG A 209 -23.86 11.15 0.24
N GLN A 210 -23.75 9.88 -0.18
CA GLN A 210 -24.17 9.52 -1.53
C GLN A 210 -25.69 9.64 -1.70
N ILE A 211 -26.45 9.25 -0.67
CA ILE A 211 -27.92 9.32 -0.66
C ILE A 211 -28.40 10.77 -0.61
N ASP A 212 -27.73 11.63 0.17
CA ASP A 212 -28.10 13.05 0.31
C ASP A 212 -27.62 13.95 -0.86
N GLY A 213 -26.91 13.37 -1.84
CA GLY A 213 -26.38 14.09 -3.01
C GLY A 213 -25.13 14.92 -2.73
N SER A 214 -24.54 14.80 -1.54
CA SER A 214 -23.28 15.47 -1.17
C SER A 214 -22.05 14.73 -1.70
N PRO A 215 -20.87 15.37 -1.71
CA PRO A 215 -19.61 14.69 -2.01
C PRO A 215 -19.34 13.51 -1.05
N ALA A 216 -19.56 12.30 -1.55
CA ALA A 216 -19.46 11.05 -0.80
C ALA A 216 -18.03 10.45 -0.76
N ARG A 217 -17.20 10.75 -1.75
CA ARG A 217 -15.87 10.13 -1.91
C ARG A 217 -14.78 10.96 -1.26
N ALA A 218 -14.14 10.42 -0.24
CA ALA A 218 -12.90 10.94 0.34
C ALA A 218 -11.69 10.20 -0.25
N ARG A 219 -10.69 10.96 -0.69
CA ARG A 219 -9.49 10.44 -1.38
C ARG A 219 -8.26 10.79 -0.58
N PHE A 220 -7.44 9.78 -0.33
CA PHE A 220 -6.28 9.90 0.53
C PHE A 220 -5.04 9.43 -0.20
N LEU A 221 -4.02 10.30 -0.25
CA LEU A 221 -2.64 9.89 -0.42
C LEU A 221 -2.10 9.57 0.98
N PHE A 222 -1.24 8.58 1.09
CA PHE A 222 -0.70 8.12 2.37
C PHE A 222 0.83 8.14 2.34
N GLU A 223 1.44 8.60 3.42
CA GLU A 223 2.87 8.56 3.67
C GLU A 223 3.12 8.09 5.11
N LEU A 224 4.00 7.11 5.27
CA LEU A 224 4.55 6.70 6.54
C LEU A 224 5.98 7.26 6.67
N ASP A 225 6.13 8.32 7.46
CA ASP A 225 7.43 8.97 7.71
C ASP A 225 8.18 8.31 8.86
N ASN A 226 9.16 7.47 8.52
CA ASN A 226 10.10 6.86 9.47
C ASN A 226 11.24 7.80 9.90
N SER A 227 11.06 9.13 9.81
CA SER A 227 12.07 10.14 10.15
C SER A 227 13.40 10.02 9.38
N THR A 228 13.36 9.47 8.17
CA THR A 228 14.55 9.30 7.32
C THR A 228 14.99 10.58 6.62
N HIS A 229 14.09 11.55 6.48
CA HIS A 229 14.38 12.87 5.93
C HIS A 229 14.46 13.93 7.03
N ASP A 230 15.36 14.91 6.88
CA ASP A 230 15.30 16.11 7.72
C ASP A 230 13.98 16.88 7.48
N ASN A 231 13.57 17.71 8.44
CA ASN A 231 12.31 18.44 8.32
C ASN A 231 12.28 19.30 7.03
N PRO A 232 13.31 20.11 6.71
CA PRO A 232 13.28 20.94 5.50
C PRO A 232 13.11 20.15 4.20
N SER A 233 13.71 18.96 4.10
CA SER A 233 13.57 18.11 2.92
C SER A 233 12.18 17.50 2.85
N PHE A 234 11.52 17.14 3.97
CA PHE A 234 10.11 16.76 3.92
C PHE A 234 9.25 17.88 3.30
N GLY A 235 9.45 19.12 3.75
CA GLY A 235 8.75 20.28 3.18
C GLY A 235 8.95 20.43 1.66
N ARG A 236 10.21 20.42 1.22
CA ARG A 236 10.57 20.63 -0.19
C ARG A 236 10.24 19.44 -1.10
N GLU A 237 10.49 18.22 -0.64
CA GLU A 237 10.46 17.01 -1.46
C GLU A 237 9.11 16.29 -1.41
N LYS A 238 8.30 16.53 -0.38
CA LYS A 238 6.99 15.88 -0.18
C LYS A 238 5.86 16.90 -0.14
N THR A 239 5.92 17.89 0.76
CA THR A 239 4.80 18.83 0.97
C THR A 239 4.53 19.74 -0.23
N VAL A 240 5.54 20.45 -0.74
CA VAL A 240 5.37 21.35 -1.90
C VAL A 240 4.87 20.60 -3.14
N PRO A 241 5.57 19.55 -3.64
CA PRO A 241 5.10 18.83 -4.81
C PRO A 241 3.76 18.15 -4.57
N GLY A 242 3.48 17.69 -3.35
CA GLY A 242 2.19 17.07 -3.02
C GLY A 242 1.02 18.04 -3.06
N ALA A 243 1.20 19.27 -2.57
CA ALA A 243 0.18 20.31 -2.62
C ALA A 243 -0.13 20.74 -4.06
N VAL A 244 0.90 20.80 -4.92
CA VAL A 244 0.77 21.05 -6.36
C VAL A 244 0.05 19.88 -7.03
N TYR A 245 0.49 18.66 -6.75
CA TYR A 245 -0.01 17.45 -7.37
C TYR A 245 -1.50 17.24 -7.16
N ILE A 246 -2.01 17.32 -5.92
CA ILE A 246 -3.44 17.13 -5.62
C ILE A 246 -4.35 18.06 -6.45
N LYS A 247 -3.87 19.26 -6.78
CA LYS A 247 -4.62 20.27 -7.56
C LYS A 247 -4.36 20.20 -9.06
N SER A 248 -3.40 19.39 -9.50
CA SER A 248 -2.93 19.34 -10.88
C SER A 248 -3.90 18.60 -11.81
N THR A 249 -3.76 18.85 -13.11
CA THR A 249 -4.39 18.03 -14.15
C THR A 249 -3.84 16.60 -14.16
N VAL A 250 -2.60 16.38 -13.73
CA VAL A 250 -1.99 15.04 -13.65
C VAL A 250 -2.76 14.16 -12.66
N PHE A 251 -3.02 14.66 -11.44
CA PHE A 251 -3.83 13.95 -10.44
C PHE A 251 -5.26 13.72 -10.94
N LYS A 252 -5.85 14.72 -11.62
CA LYS A 252 -7.18 14.58 -12.24
C LYS A 252 -7.21 13.53 -13.34
N ASN A 253 -6.19 13.44 -14.18
CA ASN A 253 -6.14 12.46 -15.26
C ASN A 253 -5.97 11.04 -14.71
N ARG A 254 -5.18 10.88 -13.64
CA ARG A 254 -4.97 9.57 -13.03
C ARG A 254 -6.18 9.08 -12.25
N PHE A 255 -6.77 9.92 -11.41
CA PHE A 255 -7.80 9.49 -10.46
C PHE A 255 -9.21 9.98 -10.81
N GLY A 256 -9.36 10.82 -11.85
CA GLY A 256 -10.64 11.43 -12.25
C GLY A 256 -11.03 12.69 -11.48
N TYR A 257 -10.25 13.11 -10.48
CA TYR A 257 -10.61 14.21 -9.56
C TYR A 257 -9.40 15.06 -9.21
N ASN A 258 -9.62 16.31 -8.79
CA ASN A 258 -8.57 17.27 -8.37
C ASN A 258 -8.73 17.67 -6.89
N SER A 259 -9.26 16.76 -6.07
CA SER A 259 -9.48 16.96 -4.64
C SER A 259 -9.07 15.73 -3.86
N GLY A 260 -8.27 15.92 -2.81
CA GLY A 260 -7.85 14.87 -1.90
C GLY A 260 -7.25 15.43 -0.62
N ARG A 261 -6.83 14.54 0.25
CA ARG A 261 -6.00 14.83 1.43
C ARG A 261 -4.77 13.92 1.42
N TRP A 262 -3.71 14.36 2.07
CA TRP A 262 -2.48 13.61 2.25
C TRP A 262 -2.33 13.27 3.73
N LEU A 263 -2.50 12.00 4.05
CA LEU A 263 -2.32 11.46 5.39
C LEU A 263 -0.84 11.16 5.61
N VAL A 264 -0.30 11.65 6.73
CA VAL A 264 1.09 11.44 7.12
C VAL A 264 1.10 10.83 8.51
N VAL A 265 1.56 9.58 8.61
CA VAL A 265 1.78 8.91 9.90
C VAL A 265 3.27 8.96 10.19
N THR A 266 3.65 9.37 11.40
CA THR A 266 5.07 9.46 11.79
C THR A 266 5.34 8.83 13.15
N THR A 267 6.61 8.75 13.55
CA THR A 267 7.06 7.97 14.70
C THR A 267 6.63 8.52 16.06
N GLY A 268 6.47 9.85 16.21
CA GLY A 268 6.13 10.44 17.49
C GLY A 268 5.76 11.92 17.45
N LEU A 269 5.21 12.42 18.56
CA LEU A 269 4.60 13.75 18.65
C LEU A 269 5.57 14.89 18.31
N VAL A 270 6.83 14.80 18.73
CA VAL A 270 7.83 15.84 18.44
C VAL A 270 8.09 15.95 16.94
N ARG A 271 8.30 14.81 16.28
CA ARG A 271 8.47 14.76 14.82
C ARG A 271 7.22 15.29 14.12
N MET A 272 6.03 14.85 14.53
CA MET A 272 4.76 15.31 13.98
C MET A 272 4.61 16.85 14.04
N LYS A 273 4.87 17.46 15.19
CA LYS A 273 4.82 18.93 15.37
C LYS A 273 5.80 19.67 14.45
N ASN A 274 7.00 19.10 14.27
CA ASN A 274 7.99 19.66 13.35
C ASN A 274 7.53 19.56 11.89
N LEU A 275 6.95 18.43 11.48
CA LEU A 275 6.41 18.24 10.13
C LEU A 275 5.21 19.15 9.83
N LEU A 276 4.32 19.36 10.81
CA LEU A 276 3.21 20.31 10.73
C LEU A 276 3.73 21.74 10.51
N THR A 277 4.71 22.15 11.33
CA THR A 277 5.33 23.49 11.23
C THR A 277 5.98 23.68 9.88
N GLN A 278 6.79 22.73 9.45
CA GLN A 278 7.45 22.77 8.15
C GLN A 278 6.43 22.82 7.00
N THR A 279 5.37 22.01 7.09
CA THR A 279 4.32 21.98 6.07
C THR A 279 3.63 23.33 5.95
N ARG A 280 3.31 23.96 7.08
CA ARG A 280 2.74 25.32 7.11
C ARG A 280 3.68 26.35 6.48
N GLN A 281 4.97 26.29 6.78
CA GLN A 281 5.98 27.18 6.21
C GLN A 281 6.15 26.99 4.71
N SER A 282 6.10 25.74 4.23
CA SER A 282 6.36 25.42 2.82
C SER A 282 5.19 25.71 1.89
N VAL A 283 3.94 25.53 2.32
CA VAL A 283 2.77 25.64 1.41
C VAL A 283 1.66 26.57 1.91
N GLY A 284 1.83 27.24 3.05
CA GLY A 284 0.86 28.22 3.57
C GLY A 284 -0.55 27.63 3.69
N ALA A 285 -1.54 28.26 3.04
CA ALA A 285 -2.92 27.78 3.01
C ALA A 285 -3.09 26.38 2.37
N GLY A 286 -2.10 25.91 1.60
CA GLY A 286 -2.05 24.53 1.09
C GLY A 286 -1.86 23.48 2.19
N ALA A 287 -1.42 23.87 3.39
CA ALA A 287 -1.17 22.96 4.50
C ALA A 287 -2.43 22.21 4.96
N ARG A 288 -3.62 22.76 4.70
CA ARG A 288 -4.92 22.10 4.94
C ARG A 288 -5.14 20.79 4.18
N LEU A 289 -4.30 20.52 3.17
CA LEU A 289 -4.33 19.27 2.43
C LEU A 289 -3.70 18.13 3.23
N PHE A 290 -2.86 18.41 4.22
CA PHE A 290 -2.06 17.44 4.94
C PHE A 290 -2.61 17.21 6.34
N LEU A 291 -2.75 15.94 6.71
CA LEU A 291 -3.26 15.49 8.01
C LEU A 291 -2.21 14.58 8.63
N PHE A 292 -1.85 14.86 9.88
CA PHE A 292 -0.73 14.22 10.55
C PHE A 292 -1.20 13.45 11.78
N THR A 293 -0.64 12.27 11.99
CA THR A 293 -0.81 11.54 13.25
C THR A 293 0.45 10.72 13.54
N THR A 294 0.44 9.95 14.61
CA THR A 294 1.57 9.09 14.99
C THR A 294 1.19 7.62 14.97
N VAL A 295 2.17 6.74 14.77
CA VAL A 295 1.96 5.29 14.68
C VAL A 295 1.22 4.75 15.92
N ASP A 296 1.52 5.26 17.12
CA ASP A 296 0.88 4.83 18.37
C ASP A 296 -0.61 5.20 18.49
N GLN A 297 -1.03 6.22 17.74
CA GLN A 297 -2.42 6.68 17.70
C GLN A 297 -3.25 5.89 16.69
N VAL A 298 -2.65 5.25 15.68
CA VAL A 298 -3.41 4.51 14.66
C VAL A 298 -3.88 3.18 15.24
N ARG A 299 -5.19 3.01 15.36
CA ARG A 299 -5.86 1.78 15.78
C ARG A 299 -7.12 1.52 14.97
N GLU A 300 -7.53 0.26 14.94
CA GLU A 300 -8.70 -0.22 14.20
C GLU A 300 -10.01 0.44 14.62
N GLN A 301 -10.12 0.94 15.85
CA GLN A 301 -11.35 1.58 16.34
C GLN A 301 -11.35 3.10 16.16
N ASN A 302 -10.21 3.71 15.79
CA ASN A 302 -10.04 5.16 15.92
C ASN A 302 -9.55 5.85 14.63
N VAL A 303 -8.90 5.13 13.70
CA VAL A 303 -8.19 5.76 12.57
C VAL A 303 -9.10 6.56 11.64
N LEU A 304 -10.38 6.22 11.56
CA LEU A 304 -11.36 6.94 10.73
C LEU A 304 -12.19 7.98 11.48
N THR A 305 -12.64 7.67 12.70
CA THR A 305 -13.71 8.41 13.39
C THR A 305 -13.28 9.14 14.66
N SER A 306 -12.10 8.84 15.20
CA SER A 306 -11.59 9.56 16.37
C SER A 306 -10.78 10.77 15.96
N PRO A 307 -10.74 11.83 16.80
CA PRO A 307 -9.95 13.02 16.55
C PRO A 307 -8.47 12.75 16.83
N ILE A 308 -7.80 12.05 15.92
CA ILE A 308 -6.36 11.75 16.00
C ILE A 308 -5.53 12.45 14.91
N TRP A 309 -6.18 13.11 13.95
CA TRP A 309 -5.53 13.75 12.81
C TRP A 309 -5.33 15.23 13.04
N HIS A 310 -4.08 15.67 13.09
CA HIS A 310 -3.69 17.06 13.25
C HIS A 310 -3.55 17.75 11.89
N GLN A 311 -4.03 18.98 11.81
CA GLN A 311 -3.94 19.84 10.62
C GLN A 311 -3.25 21.15 11.01
N ALA A 312 -2.45 21.74 10.13
CA ALA A 312 -1.61 22.90 10.49
C ALA A 312 -2.38 24.19 10.86
N ASP A 313 -3.65 24.27 10.47
CA ASP A 313 -4.59 25.38 10.68
C ASP A 313 -5.67 25.07 11.73
N HIS A 314 -5.62 23.91 12.39
CA HIS A 314 -6.52 23.53 13.48
C HIS A 314 -5.73 23.28 14.77
N GLU A 315 -6.18 23.87 15.89
CA GLU A 315 -5.55 23.62 17.20
C GLU A 315 -5.85 22.22 17.74
N GLN A 316 -7.08 21.73 17.51
CA GLN A 316 -7.52 20.43 17.97
C GLN A 316 -7.44 19.41 16.83
N PRO A 317 -7.11 18.14 17.13
CA PRO A 317 -7.15 17.09 16.14
C PRO A 317 -8.59 16.83 15.67
N ILE A 318 -8.71 16.33 14.44
CA ILE A 318 -9.98 16.08 13.77
C ILE A 318 -10.12 14.59 13.42
N ALA A 319 -11.37 14.15 13.23
CA ALA A 319 -11.68 12.87 12.64
C ALA A 319 -11.73 12.97 11.11
N LEU A 320 -11.46 11.88 10.39
CA LEU A 320 -11.62 11.86 8.93
C LEU A 320 -13.11 11.79 8.54
N PHE A 321 -13.88 11.06 9.34
CA PHE A 321 -15.33 10.88 9.18
C PHE A 321 -16.02 11.14 10.50
N LEU A 322 -17.20 11.74 10.44
CA LEU A 322 -18.09 11.81 11.58
C LEU A 322 -18.74 10.44 11.78
N PRO A 323 -18.95 9.99 13.03
CA PRO A 323 -19.57 8.69 13.33
C PRO A 323 -21.00 8.52 12.77
#